data_AF-A0A6P0EZX7-F1
#
_entry.id   AF-A0A6P0EZX7-F1
#
_cell.length_a   1.000
_cell.length_b   1.000
_cell.length_c   1.000
_cell.angle_alpha   90.00
_cell.angle_beta   90.00
_cell.angle_gamma   90.00
#
_symmetry.space_group_name_H-M   'P 1'
#
loop_
_entity.id
_entity.type
_entity.pdbx_description
1 polymer ?
#
loop_
_entity_poly.entity_id
_entity_poly.type
_entity_poly.pdbx_seq_one_letter_code
_entity_poly.pdbx_strand_id
1 'polypeptide(L)'
;MTAGDAGLFGEGLFADAEADPGAAPVDRGAPLAVRMRPRSLDEVVGQTHLLGPRAPLRRLVEADEPMSLVLYGPPGTGKTTLAHVISLATKRSFVQLS
;
A
#
# COMPACT_ATOMS: atom_id res chain seq x y z
N MET A 1 4.03 20.24 -45.66
CA MET A 1 3.91 18.83 -46.08
C MET A 1 4.74 17.99 -45.11
N THR A 2 4.10 17.64 -43.98
CA THR A 2 3.97 16.28 -43.38
C THR A 2 5.23 15.82 -42.63
N ALA A 3 5.25 15.94 -41.30
CA ALA A 3 4.62 15.08 -40.27
C ALA A 3 5.57 13.94 -39.84
N GLY A 4 5.81 13.81 -38.53
CA GLY A 4 6.56 12.70 -37.97
C GLY A 4 7.11 12.96 -36.57
N ASP A 5 6.22 13.24 -35.63
CA ASP A 5 6.41 13.10 -34.19
C ASP A 5 6.79 11.64 -33.86
N ALA A 6 8.00 11.42 -33.35
CA ALA A 6 8.38 10.15 -32.74
C ALA A 6 9.59 10.37 -31.80
N GLY A 7 9.34 10.27 -30.49
CA GLY A 7 10.41 10.06 -29.52
C GLY A 7 10.32 10.84 -28.20
N LEU A 8 9.14 11.33 -27.80
CA LEU A 8 8.96 11.99 -26.48
C LEU A 8 8.79 11.00 -25.30
N PHE A 9 8.85 9.69 -25.54
CA PHE A 9 8.75 8.64 -24.52
C PHE A 9 9.93 7.67 -24.62
N GLY A 10 11.16 8.18 -24.49
CA GLY A 10 12.37 7.37 -24.41
C GLY A 10 12.58 6.84 -22.99
N GLU A 11 12.35 5.54 -22.80
CA GLU A 11 13.27 4.61 -22.11
C GLU A 11 14.12 5.24 -20.99
N GLY A 12 13.52 5.57 -19.84
CA GLY A 12 14.29 6.09 -18.71
C GLY A 12 13.51 6.39 -17.43
N LEU A 13 12.17 6.50 -17.49
CA LEU A 13 11.39 6.92 -16.31
C LEU A 13 11.35 5.87 -15.19
N PHE A 14 11.67 4.60 -15.49
CA PHE A 14 11.64 3.49 -14.53
C PHE A 14 13.00 2.79 -14.38
N ALA A 15 14.07 3.36 -14.96
CA ALA A 15 15.37 2.68 -15.03
C ALA A 15 16.13 2.62 -13.70
N ASP A 16 15.74 3.43 -12.70
CA ASP A 16 16.39 3.48 -11.39
C ASP A 16 15.42 3.27 -10.22
N ALA A 17 14.36 2.48 -10.41
CA ALA A 17 13.61 1.97 -9.27
C ALA A 17 14.46 0.88 -8.60
N GLU A 18 15.39 1.29 -7.74
CA GLU A 18 16.04 0.44 -6.72
C GLU A 18 14.98 -0.54 -6.21
N ALA A 19 15.16 -1.82 -6.56
CA ALA A 19 14.22 -2.86 -6.18
C ALA A 19 14.27 -2.96 -4.66
N ASP A 20 13.23 -2.46 -4.00
CA ASP A 20 13.09 -2.53 -2.55
C ASP A 20 13.32 -3.99 -2.10
N PRO A 21 14.35 -4.27 -1.28
CA PRO A 21 14.72 -5.63 -0.89
C PRO A 21 13.63 -6.36 -0.10
N GLY A 22 12.52 -5.69 0.27
CA GLY A 22 11.32 -6.29 0.86
C GLY A 22 10.19 -6.62 -0.14
N ALA A 23 10.36 -6.35 -1.43
CA ALA A 23 9.31 -6.50 -2.43
C ALA A 23 9.05 -7.97 -2.80
N ALA A 24 7.97 -8.55 -2.27
CA ALA A 24 7.51 -9.88 -2.70
C ALA A 24 7.27 -9.92 -4.23
N PRO A 25 7.58 -11.04 -4.91
CA PRO A 25 7.37 -11.17 -6.35
C PRO A 25 5.92 -10.85 -6.73
N VAL A 26 5.74 -9.86 -7.60
CA VAL A 26 4.41 -9.48 -8.08
C VAL A 26 3.99 -10.47 -9.15
N ASP A 27 2.96 -11.27 -8.87
CA ASP A 27 2.36 -12.15 -9.87
C ASP A 27 1.72 -11.29 -11.00
N ARG A 28 2.26 -11.43 -12.22
CA ARG A 28 1.78 -10.69 -13.39
C ARG A 28 0.39 -11.15 -13.84
N GLY A 29 -0.02 -12.37 -13.48
CA GLY A 29 -1.36 -12.91 -13.75
C GLY A 29 -2.42 -12.42 -12.76
N ALA A 30 -2.02 -11.84 -11.62
CA ALA A 30 -2.96 -11.37 -10.61
C ALA A 30 -3.65 -10.05 -11.03
N PRO A 31 -4.92 -9.84 -10.60
CA PRO A 31 -5.62 -8.57 -10.84
C PRO A 31 -4.82 -7.36 -10.33
N LEU A 32 -4.91 -6.23 -11.03
CA LEU A 32 -4.20 -4.99 -10.67
C LEU A 32 -4.41 -4.60 -9.20
N ALA A 33 -5.65 -4.73 -8.71
CA ALA A 33 -5.99 -4.42 -7.33
C ALA A 33 -5.20 -5.24 -6.30
N VAL A 34 -4.84 -6.49 -6.62
CA VAL A 34 -4.02 -7.34 -5.74
C VAL A 34 -2.57 -6.87 -5.77
N ARG A 35 -2.06 -6.56 -6.97
CA ARG A 35 -0.68 -6.10 -7.16
C ARG A 35 -0.41 -4.72 -6.56
N MET A 36 -1.41 -3.86 -6.51
CA MET A 36 -1.33 -2.50 -5.95
C MET A 36 -1.62 -2.45 -4.45
N ARG A 37 -1.77 -3.60 -3.77
CA ARG A 37 -1.96 -3.57 -2.32
C ARG A 37 -0.70 -3.03 -1.64
N PRO A 38 -0.82 -1.99 -0.81
CA PRO A 38 0.29 -1.47 -0.03
C PRO A 38 0.88 -2.54 0.89
N ARG A 39 2.20 -2.51 1.07
CA ARG A 39 2.96 -3.44 1.92
C ARG A 39 3.35 -2.82 3.25
N SER A 40 3.48 -1.50 3.28
CA SER A 40 3.79 -0.70 4.47
C SER A 40 2.72 0.35 4.74
N LEU A 41 2.70 0.90 5.96
CA LEU A 41 1.79 1.98 6.34
C LEU A 41 2.02 3.26 5.51
N ASP A 42 3.24 3.49 5.06
CA ASP A 42 3.63 4.68 4.28
C ASP A 42 3.10 4.65 2.83
N GLU A 43 2.79 3.46 2.31
CA GLU A 43 2.18 3.28 0.99
C GLU A 43 0.65 3.52 0.99
N VAL A 44 0.03 3.68 2.17
CA VAL A 44 -1.42 3.89 2.27
C VAL A 44 -1.78 5.34 1.91
N VAL A 45 -2.45 5.51 0.77
CA VAL A 45 -2.87 6.82 0.27
C VAL A 45 -4.18 7.30 0.91
N GLY A 46 -4.27 8.59 1.25
CA GLY A 46 -5.52 9.26 1.65
C GLY A 46 -5.91 9.12 3.12
N GLN A 47 -5.22 8.29 3.89
CA GLN A 47 -5.48 8.06 5.32
C GLN A 47 -4.49 8.77 6.25
N THR A 48 -3.95 9.92 5.84
CA THR A 48 -2.91 10.67 6.60
C THR A 48 -3.35 11.08 8.00
N HIS A 49 -4.65 11.32 8.21
CA HIS A 49 -5.19 11.65 9.53
C HIS A 49 -5.15 10.45 10.50
N LEU A 50 -5.14 9.21 9.98
CA LEU A 50 -5.03 7.97 10.76
C LEU A 50 -3.59 7.43 10.80
N LEU A 51 -2.82 7.62 9.73
CA LEU A 51 -1.50 6.99 9.52
C LEU A 51 -0.34 7.98 9.39
N GLY A 52 -0.60 9.27 9.62
CA GLY A 52 0.44 10.27 9.64
C GLY A 52 1.41 10.06 10.81
N PRO A 53 2.63 10.64 10.79
CA PRO A 53 3.69 10.39 11.77
C PRO A 53 3.32 10.65 13.24
N ARG A 54 2.25 11.41 13.50
CA ARG A 54 1.75 11.73 14.85
C ARG A 54 0.37 11.17 15.14
N ALA A 55 -0.19 10.39 14.22
CA ALA A 55 -1.53 9.85 14.38
C ALA A 55 -1.54 8.75 15.46
N PRO A 56 -2.58 8.67 16.30
CA PRO A 56 -2.66 7.69 17.38
C PRO A 56 -2.55 6.23 16.88
N LEU A 57 -3.19 5.91 15.76
CA LEU A 57 -3.17 4.57 15.19
C LEU A 57 -1.76 4.18 14.73
N ARG A 58 -1.02 5.07 14.07
CA ARG A 58 0.38 4.80 13.69
C ARG A 58 1.26 4.50 14.89
N ARG A 59 1.12 5.26 15.99
CA ARG A 59 1.88 5.01 17.23
C ARG A 59 1.57 3.66 17.86
N LEU A 60 0.31 3.26 17.90
CA LEU A 60 -0.09 1.95 18.44
C LEU A 60 0.49 0.81 17.61
N VAL A 61 0.51 0.97 16.28
CA VAL A 61 1.08 -0.02 15.37
C VAL A 61 2.60 -0.08 15.47
N GLU A 62 3.28 1.06 15.56
CA GLU A 62 4.74 1.14 15.74
C GLU A 62 5.20 0.63 17.11
N ALA A 63 4.38 0.82 18.15
CA ALA A 63 4.65 0.30 19.49
C ALA A 63 4.32 -1.20 19.66
N ASP A 64 3.72 -1.84 18.65
CA ASP A 64 3.18 -3.21 18.71
C ASP A 64 2.27 -3.46 19.94
N GLU A 65 1.48 -2.45 20.31
CA GLU A 65 0.54 -2.51 21.42
C GLU A 65 -0.74 -3.28 21.01
N PRO A 66 -1.31 -4.13 21.87
CA PRO A 66 -2.59 -4.77 21.59
C PRO A 66 -3.72 -3.75 21.50
N MET A 67 -4.45 -3.75 20.39
CA MET A 67 -5.55 -2.85 20.14
C MET A 67 -6.76 -3.54 19.50
N SER A 68 -7.95 -3.12 19.89
CA SER A 68 -9.20 -3.50 19.23
C SER A 68 -9.63 -2.36 18.31
N LEU A 69 -9.80 -2.65 17.01
CA LEU A 69 -10.06 -1.65 15.98
C LEU A 69 -11.26 -2.05 15.12
N VAL A 70 -12.21 -1.13 14.98
CA VAL A 70 -13.34 -1.26 14.05
C VAL A 70 -13.15 -0.23 12.93
N LEU A 71 -12.86 -0.71 11.72
CA LEU A 71 -12.73 0.13 10.53
C LEU A 71 -14.09 0.26 9.84
N TYR A 72 -14.68 1.47 9.83
CA TYR A 72 -15.94 1.76 9.15
C TYR A 72 -15.77 2.83 8.07
N GLY A 73 -16.63 2.83 7.05
CA GLY A 73 -16.63 3.83 6.00
C GLY A 73 -17.13 3.32 4.64
N PRO A 74 -17.25 4.21 3.64
CA PRO A 74 -17.79 3.89 2.31
C PRO A 74 -17.07 2.71 1.62
N PRO A 75 -17.73 1.98 0.69
CA PRO A 75 -17.05 0.91 -0.06
C PRO A 75 -15.88 1.48 -0.87
N GLY A 76 -14.81 0.70 -1.03
CA GLY A 76 -13.63 1.12 -1.81
C GLY A 76 -12.62 2.01 -1.07
N THR A 77 -12.86 2.42 0.18
CA THR A 77 -11.91 3.28 0.94
C THR A 77 -10.69 2.54 1.52
N GLY A 78 -10.47 1.28 1.14
CA GLY A 78 -9.28 0.53 1.54
C GLY A 78 -9.27 -0.02 2.97
N LYS A 79 -10.43 -0.13 3.66
CA LYS A 79 -10.50 -0.64 5.04
C LYS A 79 -9.89 -2.04 5.22
N THR A 80 -10.23 -2.98 4.33
CA THR A 80 -9.67 -4.34 4.35
C THR A 80 -8.17 -4.32 4.09
N THR A 81 -7.74 -3.47 3.14
CA THR A 81 -6.33 -3.24 2.85
C THR A 81 -5.59 -2.68 4.06
N LEU A 82 -6.19 -1.73 4.77
CA LEU A 82 -5.62 -1.12 5.98
C LEU A 82 -5.46 -2.14 7.11
N ALA A 83 -6.47 -2.97 7.34
CA ALA A 83 -6.38 -4.06 8.32
C ALA A 83 -5.24 -5.05 7.99
N HIS A 84 -5.07 -5.36 6.69
CA HIS A 84 -3.98 -6.21 6.22
C HIS A 84 -2.60 -5.58 6.48
N VAL A 85 -2.39 -4.32 6.10
CA VAL A 85 -1.10 -3.64 6.33
C VAL A 85 -0.78 -3.53 7.83
N ILE A 86 -1.77 -3.23 8.67
CA ILE A 86 -1.57 -3.18 10.13
C ILE A 86 -1.10 -4.54 10.67
N SER A 87 -1.65 -5.64 10.17
CA SER A 87 -1.23 -6.98 10.57
C SER A 87 0.20 -7.30 10.16
N LEU A 88 0.62 -6.87 8.96
CA LEU A 88 1.99 -7.00 8.48
C LEU A 88 2.96 -6.18 9.34
N ALA A 89 2.60 -4.95 9.67
CA ALA A 89 3.42 -4.06 10.49
C ALA A 89 3.60 -4.56 11.94
N THR A 90 2.53 -5.09 12.54
CA THR A 90 2.57 -5.68 13.90
C THR A 90 3.06 -7.13 13.94
N LYS A 91 3.36 -7.75 12.77
CA LYS A 91 3.68 -9.19 12.63
C LYS A 91 2.64 -10.13 13.27
N ARG A 92 1.37 -9.71 13.31
CA ARG A 92 0.28 -10.47 13.93
C ARG A 92 -0.47 -11.31 12.91
N SER A 93 -1.07 -12.40 13.38
CA SER A 93 -1.91 -13.25 12.54
C SER A 93 -3.15 -12.49 12.09
N PHE A 94 -3.34 -12.37 10.78
CA PHE A 94 -4.52 -11.79 10.16
C PHE A 94 -5.49 -12.89 9.75
N VAL A 95 -6.65 -12.93 10.39
CA VAL A 95 -7.75 -13.82 10.00
C VAL A 95 -8.86 -12.96 9.44
N GLN A 96 -9.03 -13.00 8.12
CA GLN A 96 -10.19 -12.40 7.47
C GLN A 96 -11.39 -13.34 7.61
N LEU A 97 -12.41 -12.89 8.34
CA LEU A 97 -13.71 -13.55 8.36
C LEU A 97 -14.54 -12.94 7.20
N SER A 98 -14.92 -13.76 6.23
CA SER A 98 -15.70 -13.36 5.04
C SER A 98 -17.15 -13.76 5.14
#